data_AF-A0A392NXM4-F1
#
_entry.id   AF-A0A392NXM4-F1
#
_cell.length_a   1.000
_cell.length_b   1.000
_cell.length_c   1.000
_cell.angle_alpha   90.00
_cell.angle_beta   90.00
_cell.angle_gamma   90.00
#
_symmetry.space_group_name_H-M   'P 1'
#
loop_
_entity.id
_entity.type
_entity.pdbx_description
1 polymer ?
#
loop_
_entity_poly.entity_id
_entity_poly.type
_entity_poly.pdbx_seq_one_letter_code
_entity_poly.pdbx_strand_id
1 'polypeptide(L)'
;MISSSVYMMFRSVEHYRSGASLLNSSDSASQKKRWPEDIAWHPEGNRLFSVYTADGGDSQVSVTDLNKQGGARVKFLEDKPHFKGIINGIVFMPWEDTCFVTGGSDHAVILWREQDGENKWKPKPLHRNLHSSAVMGV
;
A
#
# COMPACT_ATOMS: atom_id res chain seq x y z
N MET A 1 2.11 -23.33 21.20
CA MET A 1 2.49 -22.14 20.42
C MET A 1 1.20 -21.52 19.89
N ILE A 2 0.82 -20.37 20.43
CA ILE A 2 -0.40 -19.67 20.02
C ILE A 2 -0.03 -18.89 18.75
N SER A 3 -0.41 -19.40 17.59
CA SER A 3 -0.31 -18.64 16.33
C SER A 3 -1.26 -17.47 16.44
N SER A 4 -0.74 -16.29 16.77
CA SER A 4 -1.51 -15.06 16.82
C SER A 4 -1.68 -14.56 15.40
N SER A 5 -2.72 -15.01 14.72
CA SER A 5 -3.13 -14.44 13.44
C SER A 5 -3.86 -13.12 13.73
N VAL A 6 -3.22 -11.99 13.45
CA VAL A 6 -3.91 -10.70 13.40
C VAL A 6 -4.51 -10.56 12.01
N TYR A 7 -5.83 -10.36 11.92
CA TYR A 7 -6.53 -10.23 10.66
C TYR A 7 -6.77 -8.76 10.36
N MET A 8 -6.35 -8.30 9.18
CA MET A 8 -6.81 -7.01 8.67
C MET A 8 -8.17 -7.20 8.01
N MET A 9 -9.20 -6.55 8.56
CA MET A 9 -10.59 -6.70 8.14
C MET A 9 -11.01 -5.50 7.28
N PHE A 10 -11.37 -5.75 6.03
CA PHE A 10 -11.87 -4.72 5.10
C PHE A 10 -13.40 -4.70 5.09
N ARG A 11 -14.00 -3.52 5.33
CA ARG A 11 -15.45 -3.30 5.32
C ARG A 11 -15.82 -2.26 4.26
N SER A 12 -16.78 -2.57 3.40
CA SER A 12 -17.51 -1.53 2.65
C SER A 12 -18.81 -1.19 3.39
N VAL A 13 -19.27 0.06 3.22
CA VAL A 13 -20.56 0.54 3.71
C VAL A 13 -21.41 0.90 2.49
N GLU A 14 -22.54 0.25 2.29
CA GLU A 14 -23.48 0.59 1.22
C GLU A 14 -24.41 1.74 1.63
N HIS A 15 -24.64 2.70 0.72
CA HIS A 15 -25.37 3.95 0.99
C HIS A 15 -26.86 3.79 1.35
N TYR A 16 -27.45 2.60 1.18
CA TYR A 16 -28.88 2.34 1.41
C TYR A 16 -29.19 1.25 2.46
N ARG A 17 -28.15 0.63 3.04
CA ARG A 17 -28.29 -0.33 4.14
C ARG A 17 -27.08 -0.17 5.03
N SER A 18 -27.30 0.13 6.31
CA SER A 18 -26.26 0.12 7.34
C SER A 18 -25.78 -1.32 7.56
N GLY A 19 -24.98 -1.83 6.64
CA GLY A 19 -24.43 -3.17 6.63
C GLY A 19 -22.94 -3.08 6.41
N ALA A 20 -22.17 -3.69 7.31
CA ALA A 20 -20.75 -3.89 7.11
C ALA A 20 -20.53 -5.35 6.73
N SER A 21 -20.05 -5.59 5.51
CA SER A 21 -19.66 -6.92 5.03
C SER A 21 -18.14 -7.09 5.13
N LEU A 22 -17.69 -8.28 5.52
CA LEU A 22 -16.29 -8.67 5.37
C LEU A 22 -16.04 -8.92 3.88
N LEU A 23 -15.27 -8.05 3.23
CA LEU A 23 -14.91 -8.24 1.82
C LEU A 23 -13.75 -9.21 1.68
N ASN A 24 -12.72 -9.04 2.52
CA ASN A 24 -11.53 -9.87 2.47
C ASN A 24 -10.76 -9.80 3.79
N SER A 25 -9.90 -10.80 4.01
CA SER A 25 -8.90 -10.82 5.07
C SER A 25 -7.53 -11.07 4.44
N SER A 26 -6.58 -10.17 4.66
CA SER A 26 -5.20 -10.38 4.24
C SER A 26 -4.40 -10.96 5.40
N ASP A 27 -3.89 -12.18 5.22
CA ASP A 27 -2.84 -12.75 6.08
C ASP A 27 -1.48 -12.24 5.57
N SER A 28 -0.44 -12.27 6.41
CA SER A 28 0.86 -11.62 6.18
C SER A 28 1.39 -11.88 4.75
N ALA A 29 1.19 -10.91 3.84
CA ALA A 29 1.23 -11.19 2.40
C ALA A 29 2.64 -11.22 1.83
N SER A 30 3.63 -10.66 2.53
CA SER A 30 5.02 -10.70 2.07
C SER A 30 5.61 -12.11 2.19
N GLN A 31 6.56 -12.45 1.32
CA GLN A 31 7.33 -13.72 1.42
C GLN A 31 8.00 -13.89 2.81
N LYS A 32 8.19 -12.78 3.54
CA LYS A 32 8.75 -12.70 4.88
C LYS A 32 7.71 -12.51 5.99
N LYS A 33 6.41 -12.70 5.72
CA LYS A 33 5.30 -12.53 6.68
C LYS A 33 5.30 -11.17 7.39
N ARG A 34 5.58 -10.10 6.66
CA ARG A 34 5.55 -8.74 7.20
C ARG A 34 4.15 -8.13 7.11
N TRP A 35 3.89 -7.25 8.07
CA TRP A 35 2.66 -6.46 8.17
C TRP A 35 2.82 -5.18 7.35
N PRO A 36 1.75 -4.71 6.70
CA PRO A 36 1.78 -3.40 6.06
C PRO A 36 1.87 -2.30 7.13
N GLU A 37 2.70 -1.30 6.86
CA GLU A 37 2.85 -0.11 7.71
C GLU A 37 1.68 0.86 7.52
N ASP A 38 1.11 0.90 6.30
CA ASP A 38 -0.09 1.67 5.96
C ASP A 38 -0.80 1.07 4.72
N ILE A 39 -2.06 1.45 4.50
CA ILE A 39 -2.88 1.01 3.38
C ILE A 39 -3.71 2.15 2.76
N ALA A 40 -3.98 2.06 1.46
CA ALA A 40 -4.89 2.97 0.78
C ALA A 40 -5.77 2.23 -0.22
N TRP A 41 -7.04 2.63 -0.29
CA TRP A 41 -7.95 2.16 -1.34
C TRP A 41 -7.63 2.87 -2.64
N HIS A 42 -7.59 2.10 -3.72
CA HIS A 42 -7.61 2.66 -5.06
C HIS A 42 -8.92 3.47 -5.23
N PRO A 43 -8.92 4.62 -5.92
CA PRO A 43 -10.13 5.45 -6.10
C PRO A 43 -11.31 4.69 -6.71
N GLU A 44 -11.05 3.70 -7.56
CA GLU A 44 -12.07 2.81 -8.15
C GLU A 44 -12.61 1.72 -7.19
N GLY A 45 -12.08 1.60 -5.97
CA GLY A 45 -12.60 0.74 -4.89
C GLY A 45 -12.28 -0.75 -4.97
N ASN A 46 -11.85 -1.28 -6.12
CA ASN A 46 -11.64 -2.73 -6.29
C ASN A 46 -10.23 -3.23 -5.92
N ARG A 47 -9.30 -2.30 -5.71
CA ARG A 47 -7.88 -2.58 -5.45
C ARG A 47 -7.46 -1.92 -4.15
N LEU A 48 -6.68 -2.63 -3.34
CA LEU A 48 -6.09 -2.12 -2.11
C LEU A 48 -4.57 -2.07 -2.26
N PHE A 49 -3.97 -0.95 -1.91
CA PHE A 49 -2.54 -0.75 -1.88
C PHE A 49 -2.06 -0.85 -0.45
N SER A 50 -0.91 -1.48 -0.25
CA SER A 50 -0.30 -1.67 1.06
C SER A 50 1.19 -1.41 0.96
N VAL A 51 1.74 -0.66 1.92
CA VAL A 51 3.16 -0.31 1.96
C VAL A 51 3.86 -1.05 3.10
N TYR A 52 5.13 -1.38 2.90
CA TYR A 52 5.96 -2.14 3.83
C TYR A 52 7.29 -1.41 4.04
N THR A 53 7.99 -1.74 5.13
CA THR A 53 9.36 -1.27 5.35
C THR A 53 10.28 -1.51 4.14
N ALA A 54 11.13 -0.54 3.84
CA ALA A 54 12.20 -0.67 2.86
C ALA A 54 13.36 -1.55 3.36
N ASP A 55 13.38 -1.92 4.64
CA ASP A 55 14.45 -2.69 5.24
C ASP A 55 14.48 -4.15 4.79
N GLY A 56 15.69 -4.65 4.53
CA GLY A 56 15.91 -6.05 4.16
C GLY A 56 15.55 -6.40 2.72
N GLY A 57 15.44 -5.39 1.84
CA GLY A 57 15.39 -5.54 0.38
C GLY A 57 14.14 -6.22 -0.17
N ASP A 58 13.07 -6.32 0.62
CA ASP A 58 11.79 -6.89 0.20
C ASP A 58 10.99 -5.88 -0.66
N SER A 59 9.86 -6.29 -1.21
CA SER A 59 8.96 -5.39 -1.93
C SER A 59 8.34 -4.37 -1.00
N GLN A 60 8.31 -3.11 -1.45
CA GLN A 60 7.85 -1.97 -0.65
C GLN A 60 6.36 -1.71 -0.76
N VAL A 61 5.75 -2.12 -1.87
CA VAL A 61 4.34 -1.89 -2.15
C VAL A 61 3.72 -3.15 -2.73
N SER A 62 2.52 -3.48 -2.28
CA SER A 62 1.68 -4.51 -2.88
C SER A 62 0.32 -3.98 -3.28
N VAL A 63 -0.24 -4.54 -4.34
CA VAL A 63 -1.60 -4.30 -4.83
C VAL A 63 -2.40 -5.58 -4.66
N THR A 64 -3.47 -5.50 -3.88
CA THR A 64 -4.42 -6.59 -3.65
C THR A 64 -5.68 -6.33 -4.45
N ASP A 65 -6.05 -7.27 -5.33
CA ASP A 65 -7.32 -7.26 -6.04
C ASP A 65 -8.37 -7.97 -5.19
N LEU A 66 -9.40 -7.22 -4.77
CA LEU A 66 -10.43 -7.71 -3.86
C LEU A 66 -11.52 -8.50 -4.57
N ASN A 67 -11.66 -8.36 -5.89
CA ASN A 67 -12.67 -9.06 -6.67
C ASN A 67 -12.17 -10.41 -7.18
N LYS A 68 -10.86 -10.64 -7.19
CA LYS A 68 -10.27 -11.90 -7.63
C LYS A 68 -10.44 -13.02 -6.60
N GLN A 69 -11.29 -13.99 -6.94
CA GLN A 69 -11.47 -15.18 -6.09
C GLN A 69 -10.49 -16.33 -6.36
N GLY A 70 -9.67 -16.28 -7.42
CA GLY A 70 -8.63 -17.28 -7.75
C GLY A 70 -7.36 -16.68 -8.39
N GLY A 71 -6.24 -17.41 -8.29
CA GLY A 71 -4.90 -16.94 -8.71
C GLY A 71 -4.17 -16.11 -7.65
N ALA A 72 -3.02 -15.52 -8.00
CA ALA A 72 -2.29 -14.60 -7.11
C ALA A 72 -3.11 -13.31 -6.92
N ARG A 73 -3.78 -13.21 -5.77
CA ARG A 73 -4.61 -12.04 -5.37
C ARG A 73 -3.78 -10.78 -5.08
N VAL A 74 -2.51 -10.98 -4.73
CA VAL A 74 -1.58 -9.91 -4.36
C VAL A 74 -0.48 -9.86 -5.41
N LYS A 75 -0.25 -8.67 -5.98
CA LYS A 75 0.87 -8.36 -6.87
C LYS A 75 1.82 -7.42 -6.15
N PHE A 76 3.11 -7.72 -6.15
CA PHE A 76 4.13 -6.82 -5.61
C PHE A 76 4.66 -5.90 -6.70
N LEU A 77 4.87 -4.63 -6.36
CA LEU A 77 5.60 -3.72 -7.23
C LEU A 77 7.09 -4.06 -7.15
N GLU A 78 7.75 -4.09 -8.30
CA GLU A 78 9.15 -4.50 -8.42
C GLU A 78 10.11 -3.38 -7.99
N ASP A 79 9.74 -2.13 -8.30
CA ASP A 79 10.54 -0.97 -7.96
C ASP A 79 10.59 -0.73 -6.43
N LYS A 80 11.78 -0.36 -5.95
CA LYS A 80 12.08 -0.13 -4.53
C LYS A 80 12.70 1.26 -4.35
N PRO A 81 11.93 2.34 -4.51
CA PRO A 81 12.45 3.70 -4.54
C PRO A 81 12.88 4.24 -3.17
N HIS A 82 12.29 3.73 -2.07
CA HIS A 82 12.76 3.98 -0.71
C HIS A 82 14.00 3.13 -0.43
N PHE A 83 14.95 3.63 0.34
CA PHE A 83 16.23 2.92 0.54
C PHE A 83 16.44 2.38 1.94
N LYS A 84 15.68 2.89 2.93
CA LYS A 84 15.78 2.43 4.33
C LYS A 84 14.54 2.79 5.15
N GLY A 85 14.27 2.00 6.18
CA GLY A 85 13.30 2.32 7.21
C GLY A 85 11.86 2.10 6.77
N ILE A 86 10.96 2.45 7.68
CA ILE A 86 9.51 2.30 7.49
C ILE A 86 8.98 3.33 6.48
N ILE A 87 8.03 2.87 5.65
CA ILE A 87 7.23 3.75 4.79
C ILE A 87 6.01 4.11 5.63
N ASN A 88 5.89 5.38 6.03
CA ASN A 88 4.96 5.83 7.06
C ASN A 88 3.56 6.11 6.53
N GLY A 89 3.41 6.25 5.21
CA GLY A 89 2.12 6.60 4.65
C GLY A 89 2.00 6.34 3.15
N ILE A 90 0.77 6.09 2.74
CA ILE A 90 0.34 6.00 1.34
C ILE A 90 -0.96 6.78 1.13
N VAL A 91 -1.03 7.60 0.08
CA VAL A 91 -2.26 8.33 -0.26
C VAL A 91 -2.45 8.37 -1.77
N PHE A 92 -3.67 8.06 -2.22
CA PHE A 92 -4.08 8.31 -3.60
C PHE A 92 -4.46 9.78 -3.76
N MET A 93 -4.02 10.37 -4.86
CA MET A 93 -4.31 11.76 -5.15
C MET A 93 -5.75 11.91 -5.68
N PRO A 94 -6.46 12.99 -5.32
CA PRO A 94 -7.89 13.14 -5.65
C PRO A 94 -8.18 13.67 -7.06
N TRP A 95 -7.16 13.80 -7.93
CA TRP A 95 -7.30 14.37 -9.29
C TRP A 95 -7.32 13.29 -10.38
N GLU A 96 -7.62 13.68 -11.63
CA GLU A 96 -7.93 12.78 -12.76
C GLU A 96 -6.85 11.74 -13.08
N ASP A 97 -5.57 12.07 -12.92
CA ASP A 97 -4.47 11.10 -13.10
C ASP A 97 -4.39 10.12 -11.92
N THR A 98 -4.62 8.83 -12.17
CA THR A 98 -4.45 7.78 -11.17
C THR A 98 -3.00 7.68 -10.70
N CYS A 99 -2.73 8.30 -9.56
CA CYS A 99 -1.42 8.30 -8.93
C CYS A 99 -1.53 8.30 -7.41
N PHE A 100 -0.50 7.78 -6.75
CA PHE A 100 -0.39 7.80 -5.29
C PHE A 100 0.99 8.24 -4.84
N VAL A 101 1.08 8.70 -3.61
CA VAL A 101 2.33 9.14 -2.99
C VAL A 101 2.66 8.25 -1.80
N THR A 102 3.93 7.91 -1.65
CA THR A 102 4.46 7.26 -0.45
C THR A 102 5.47 8.17 0.24
N GLY A 103 5.39 8.23 1.57
CA GLY A 103 6.33 8.96 2.41
C GLY A 103 7.06 8.01 3.35
N GLY A 104 8.38 8.16 3.47
CA GLY A 104 9.22 7.24 4.26
C GLY A 104 10.11 7.94 5.28
N SER A 105 10.58 7.14 6.25
CA SER A 105 11.58 7.56 7.24
C SER A 105 12.97 7.80 6.64
N ASP A 106 13.17 7.45 5.38
CA ASP A 106 14.35 7.81 4.58
C ASP A 106 14.31 9.24 4.01
N HIS A 107 13.38 10.08 4.49
CA HIS A 107 13.15 11.46 4.04
C HIS A 107 12.75 11.56 2.56
N ALA A 108 12.37 10.45 1.93
CA ALA A 108 11.92 10.42 0.55
C ALA A 108 10.39 10.55 0.47
N VAL A 109 9.95 11.30 -0.55
CA VAL A 109 8.56 11.34 -0.99
C VAL A 109 8.54 10.87 -2.44
N ILE A 110 7.83 9.78 -2.69
CA ILE A 110 7.80 9.12 -4.00
C ILE A 110 6.41 9.22 -4.59
N LEU A 111 6.30 9.76 -5.80
CA LEU A 111 5.08 9.73 -6.59
C LEU A 111 5.07 8.49 -7.48
N TRP A 112 4.03 7.70 -7.40
CA TRP A 112 3.78 6.54 -8.22
C TRP A 112 2.70 6.87 -9.24
N ARG A 113 3.00 6.68 -10.52
CA ARG A 113 2.02 6.84 -11.60
C ARG A 113 1.71 5.50 -12.23
N GLU A 114 0.43 5.28 -12.49
CA GLU A 114 -0.01 4.18 -13.33
C GLU A 114 0.49 4.42 -14.77
N GLN A 115 0.98 3.37 -15.41
CA GLN A 115 1.35 3.37 -16.82
C GLN A 115 0.23 2.71 -17.62
N ASP A 116 0.06 3.13 -18.88
CA ASP A 116 -0.98 2.62 -19.77
C ASP A 116 -0.90 1.09 -19.92
N GLY A 117 -1.84 0.40 -19.27
CA GLY A 117 -2.00 -1.04 -19.30
C GLY A 117 -1.22 -1.81 -18.23
N GLU A 118 -1.97 -2.60 -17.44
CA GLU A 118 -1.51 -3.72 -16.60
C GLU A 118 -0.97 -3.43 -15.17
N ASN A 119 -1.57 -2.51 -14.40
CA ASN A 119 -1.16 -2.27 -13.00
C ASN A 119 0.36 -2.09 -12.88
N LYS A 120 0.96 -1.41 -13.87
CA LYS A 120 2.39 -1.08 -13.90
C LYS A 120 2.52 0.30 -13.31
N TRP A 121 3.26 0.38 -12.22
CA TRP A 121 3.41 1.60 -11.44
C TRP A 121 4.86 2.02 -11.50
N LYS A 122 5.12 3.24 -11.98
CA LYS A 122 6.48 3.78 -12.05
C LYS A 122 6.68 4.82 -10.95
N PRO A 123 7.69 4.66 -10.09
CA PRO A 123 8.02 5.67 -9.10
C PRO A 123 8.80 6.83 -9.75
N LYS A 124 8.51 8.03 -9.27
CA LYS A 124 9.26 9.25 -9.51
C LYS A 124 9.53 9.90 -8.14
N PRO A 125 10.79 10.03 -7.71
CA PRO A 125 11.09 10.75 -6.49
C PRO A 125 10.68 12.22 -6.66
N LEU A 126 9.78 12.69 -5.81
CA LEU A 126 9.46 14.12 -5.69
C LEU A 126 10.49 14.81 -4.80
N HIS A 127 10.90 14.12 -3.74
CA HIS A 127 11.86 14.63 -2.77
C HIS A 127 12.75 13.52 -2.23
N ARG A 128 14.01 13.84 -1.91
CA ARG A 128 14.98 12.86 -1.37
C ARG A 128 15.91 13.39 -0.28
N ASN A 129 16.23 14.69 -0.24
CA ASN A 129 17.39 15.18 0.54
C ASN A 129 17.14 16.48 1.34
N LEU A 130 15.92 17.01 1.45
CA LEU A 130 15.71 18.33 2.09
C LEU A 130 14.71 18.35 3.25
N HIS A 131 14.26 17.21 3.77
CA HIS A 131 13.44 17.23 5.00
C HIS A 131 14.33 17.03 6.23
N SER A 132 14.46 18.07 7.06
CA SER A 132 15.24 18.06 8.30
C SER A 132 14.61 17.20 9.41
N SER A 133 13.40 16.65 9.22
CA SER A 133 12.75 15.70 10.11
C SER A 133 11.52 15.07 9.45
N ALA A 134 11.21 13.82 9.77
CA ALA A 134 9.87 13.27 9.67
C ALA A 134 9.30 13.27 11.10
N VAL A 135 8.31 14.12 11.37
CA VAL A 135 7.63 14.14 12.67
C VAL A 135 6.45 13.18 12.58
N MET A 136 6.51 12.08 13.32
CA MET A 136 5.34 11.27 13.63
C MET A 136 4.48 12.10 14.60
N GLY A 137 3.24 12.39 14.21
CA GLY A 137 2.26 13.00 15.12
C GLY A 137 2.01 12.06 16.31
N VAL A 138 2.08 12.64 17.51
CA VAL A 138 1.96 11.98 18.82
C VAL A 138 0.56 11.48 19.10
#